data_AF-A0A8T7J6E7-F1
#
_entry.id   AF-A0A8T7J6E7-F1
#
_cell.length_a   1.000
_cell.length_b   1.000
_cell.length_c   1.000
_cell.angle_alpha   90.00
_cell.angle_beta   90.00
_cell.angle_gamma   90.00
#
_symmetry.space_group_name_H-M   'P 1'
#
loop_
_entity.id
_entity.type
_entity.pdbx_description
1 polymer ?
#
loop_
_entity_poly.entity_id
_entity_poly.type
_entity_poly.pdbx_seq_one_letter_code
_entity_poly.pdbx_strand_id
1 'polypeptide(L)'
;MCEKTDFMMDVIKRYDHYIATTNFKVGLMVSFLATVILGLTIRVMMVPVEATSDCLSKVVLLTVITTIIFSIIAVSQLVRVVFPNTSNDGITDSLIFFGDVSNCENGATGYYNKIDSSDEASRAKDLASQTYIVAGIIKEKFRVLKIASNLTMYCVLPLLAVSLVLILTLGG
;
A
#
# COMPACT_ATOMS: atom_id res chain seq x y z
N MET A 1 8.32 -16.96 32.75
CA MET A 1 8.34 -15.50 32.53
C MET A 1 8.62 -15.11 31.07
N CYS A 2 9.44 -15.87 30.34
CA CYS A 2 9.83 -15.56 28.95
C CYS A 2 8.75 -15.85 27.88
N GLU A 3 8.12 -17.03 27.93
CA GLU A 3 7.47 -17.63 26.75
C GLU A 3 6.32 -16.81 26.13
N LYS A 4 5.46 -16.17 26.93
CA LYS A 4 4.34 -15.37 26.40
C LYS A 4 4.80 -14.07 25.75
N THR A 5 5.75 -13.38 26.38
CA THR A 5 6.33 -12.13 25.89
C THR A 5 7.18 -12.41 24.64
N ASP A 6 7.97 -13.49 24.66
CA ASP A 6 8.74 -13.96 23.51
C ASP A 6 7.81 -14.33 22.34
N PHE A 7 6.72 -15.05 22.61
CA PHE A 7 5.71 -15.37 21.60
C PHE A 7 5.11 -14.11 20.96
N MET A 8 4.70 -13.12 21.75
CA MET A 8 4.13 -11.88 21.22
C MET A 8 5.16 -11.08 20.42
N MET A 9 6.42 -11.05 20.87
CA MET A 9 7.50 -10.42 20.12
C MET A 9 7.73 -11.12 18.76
N ASP A 10 7.66 -12.44 18.71
CA ASP A 10 7.76 -13.21 17.47
C ASP A 10 6.52 -13.06 16.57
N VAL A 11 5.34 -12.81 17.14
CA VAL A 11 4.16 -12.37 16.36
C VAL A 11 4.42 -11.01 15.71
N ILE A 12 4.92 -10.02 16.45
CA ILE A 12 5.24 -8.68 15.90
C ILE A 12 6.28 -8.77 14.78
N LYS A 13 7.36 -9.55 14.96
CA LYS A 13 8.37 -9.74 13.90
C LYS A 13 7.78 -10.32 12.61
N ARG A 14 6.84 -11.27 12.72
CA ARG A 14 6.13 -11.83 11.54
C ARG A 14 5.27 -10.78 10.86
N TYR A 15 4.62 -9.94 11.66
CA TYR A 15 3.83 -8.83 11.17
C TYR A 15 4.68 -7.77 10.45
N ASP A 16 5.84 -7.40 10.99
CA ASP A 16 6.79 -6.51 10.31
C ASP A 16 7.23 -7.08 8.96
N HIS A 17 7.49 -8.38 8.89
CA HIS A 17 7.80 -9.06 7.63
C HIS A 17 6.63 -8.97 6.63
N TYR A 18 5.38 -9.14 7.09
CA TYR A 18 4.21 -8.97 6.23
C TYR A 18 4.03 -7.53 5.75
N ILE A 19 4.34 -6.54 6.58
CA ILE A 19 4.32 -5.12 6.18
C ILE A 19 5.39 -4.86 5.11
N ALA A 20 6.63 -5.33 5.34
CA ALA A 20 7.74 -5.14 4.41
C ALA A 20 7.45 -5.78 3.04
N THR A 21 7.00 -7.04 3.03
CA THR A 21 6.64 -7.75 1.79
C THR A 21 5.44 -7.11 1.08
N THR A 22 4.45 -6.61 1.82
CA THR A 22 3.30 -5.86 1.27
C THR A 22 3.75 -4.57 0.61
N ASN A 23 4.59 -3.77 1.28
CA ASN A 23 5.13 -2.52 0.72
C ASN A 23 5.98 -2.79 -0.52
N PHE A 24 6.77 -3.87 -0.55
CA PHE A 24 7.53 -4.28 -1.73
C PHE A 24 6.61 -4.61 -2.91
N LYS A 25 5.55 -5.40 -2.69
CA LYS A 25 4.54 -5.71 -3.72
C LYS A 25 3.85 -4.45 -4.24
N VAL A 26 3.51 -3.52 -3.35
CA VAL A 26 2.95 -2.22 -3.72
C VAL A 26 3.90 -1.46 -4.63
N GLY A 27 5.20 -1.40 -4.30
CA GLY A 27 6.21 -0.78 -5.14
C GLY A 27 6.23 -1.35 -6.56
N LEU A 28 6.27 -2.69 -6.69
CA LEU A 28 6.22 -3.35 -8.00
C LEU A 28 4.95 -3.02 -8.80
N MET A 29 3.79 -3.03 -8.14
CA MET A 29 2.52 -2.71 -8.79
C MET A 29 2.44 -1.25 -9.24
N VAL A 30 2.91 -0.31 -8.41
CA VAL A 30 2.98 1.12 -8.78
C VAL A 30 3.91 1.32 -9.97
N SER A 31 5.09 0.69 -9.99
CA SER A 31 6.01 0.76 -11.14
C SER A 31 5.36 0.26 -12.42
N PHE A 32 4.70 -0.90 -12.38
CA PHE A 32 3.95 -1.44 -13.52
C PHE A 32 2.87 -0.46 -14.01
N LEU A 33 2.03 0.05 -13.11
CA LEU A 33 0.94 0.97 -13.46
C LEU A 33 1.48 2.31 -13.99
N ALA A 34 2.58 2.81 -13.44
CA ALA A 34 3.25 4.01 -13.95
C ALA A 34 3.76 3.82 -15.38
N THR A 35 4.36 2.66 -15.69
CA THR A 35 4.76 2.30 -17.05
C THR A 35 3.57 2.23 -18.00
N VAL A 36 2.45 1.63 -17.57
CA VAL A 36 1.21 1.58 -18.37
C VAL A 36 0.70 2.98 -18.68
N ILE A 37 0.60 3.84 -17.66
CA ILE A 37 0.12 5.22 -17.82
C ILE A 37 1.02 5.98 -18.78
N LEU A 38 2.34 5.95 -18.57
CA LEU A 38 3.30 6.68 -19.40
C LEU A 38 3.30 6.16 -20.84
N GLY A 39 3.39 4.84 -21.03
CA GLY A 39 3.45 4.22 -22.34
C GLY A 39 2.20 4.50 -23.18
N LEU A 40 1.01 4.42 -22.58
CA LEU A 40 -0.24 4.74 -23.26
C LEU A 40 -0.38 6.24 -23.54
N THR A 41 0.05 7.10 -22.62
CA THR A 41 0.03 8.57 -22.82
C THR A 41 0.90 8.99 -24.01
N ILE A 42 2.13 8.49 -24.08
CA ILE A 42 3.04 8.74 -25.21
C ILE A 42 2.39 8.26 -26.50
N ARG A 43 1.78 7.07 -26.50
CA ARG A 43 1.18 6.51 -27.71
C ARG A 43 0.01 7.33 -28.22
N VAL A 44 -0.85 7.85 -27.33
CA VAL A 44 -1.97 8.72 -27.71
C VAL A 44 -1.48 10.03 -28.30
N MET A 45 -0.40 10.63 -27.76
CA MET A 45 0.18 11.87 -28.28
C MET A 45 0.73 11.72 -29.71
N MET A 46 1.05 10.50 -30.14
CA MET A 46 1.54 10.21 -31.48
C MET A 46 0.42 9.97 -32.51
N VAL A 47 -0.85 9.90 -32.09
CA VAL A 47 -1.97 9.68 -33.02
C VAL A 47 -2.26 10.98 -33.79
N PRO A 48 -2.23 10.98 -35.14
CA PRO A 48 -2.53 12.16 -35.93
C PRO A 48 -3.96 12.64 -35.70
N VAL A 49 -4.16 13.96 -35.59
CA VAL A 49 -5.48 14.57 -35.37
C VAL A 49 -6.46 14.20 -36.50
N GLU A 50 -5.97 14.03 -37.73
CA GLU A 50 -6.78 13.67 -38.90
C GLU A 50 -7.34 12.24 -38.82
N ALA A 51 -6.64 11.33 -38.13
CA ALA A 51 -7.05 9.94 -37.91
C ALA A 51 -8.20 9.81 -36.92
N THR A 52 -8.54 10.87 -36.16
CA THR A 52 -9.59 10.85 -35.12
C THR A 52 -11.03 10.86 -35.66
N SER A 53 -11.18 11.03 -36.98
CA SER A 53 -12.48 11.00 -37.66
C SER A 53 -13.05 9.59 -37.79
N ASP A 54 -12.18 8.57 -37.79
CA ASP A 54 -12.55 7.17 -37.92
C ASP A 54 -13.11 6.57 -36.61
N CYS A 55 -14.05 5.63 -36.75
CA CYS A 55 -14.70 4.95 -35.64
C CYS A 55 -13.68 4.15 -34.80
N LEU A 56 -12.72 3.48 -35.46
CA LEU A 56 -11.70 2.69 -34.78
C LEU A 56 -10.80 3.55 -33.89
N SER A 57 -10.36 4.71 -34.38
CA SER A 57 -9.55 5.66 -33.61
C SER A 57 -10.25 6.18 -32.37
N LYS A 58 -11.57 6.41 -32.44
CA LYS A 58 -12.38 6.81 -31.27
C LYS A 58 -12.47 5.68 -30.24
N VAL A 59 -12.61 4.43 -30.68
CA VAL A 59 -12.62 3.26 -29.79
C VAL A 59 -11.26 3.10 -29.11
N VAL A 60 -10.15 3.20 -29.86
CA VAL A 60 -8.78 3.18 -29.31
C VAL A 60 -8.60 4.24 -28.23
N LEU A 61 -8.99 5.49 -28.53
CA LEU A 61 -8.87 6.59 -27.58
C LEU A 61 -9.68 6.33 -26.31
N LEU A 62 -10.91 5.85 -26.45
CA LEU A 62 -11.79 5.50 -25.34
C LEU A 62 -11.18 4.40 -24.46
N THR A 63 -10.67 3.32 -25.06
CA THR A 63 -10.08 2.21 -24.29
C THR A 63 -8.80 2.66 -23.57
N VAL A 64 -7.96 3.46 -24.23
CA VAL A 64 -6.74 3.98 -23.61
C VAL A 64 -7.05 4.91 -22.43
N ILE A 65 -7.92 5.90 -22.61
CA ILE A 65 -8.32 6.82 -21.53
C ILE A 65 -8.88 6.04 -20.35
N THR A 66 -9.76 5.08 -20.62
CA THR A 66 -10.36 4.23 -19.58
C THR A 66 -9.30 3.41 -18.85
N THR A 67 -8.31 2.86 -19.57
CA THR A 67 -7.17 2.13 -18.98
C THR A 67 -6.34 3.03 -18.05
N ILE A 68 -6.06 4.26 -18.47
CA ILE A 68 -5.31 5.24 -17.67
C ILE A 68 -6.09 5.61 -16.41
N ILE A 69 -7.40 5.88 -16.51
CA ILE A 69 -8.25 6.21 -15.37
C ILE A 69 -8.24 5.08 -14.34
N PHE A 70 -8.46 3.83 -14.75
CA PHE A 70 -8.41 2.69 -13.83
C PHE A 70 -7.02 2.48 -13.23
N SER A 71 -5.96 2.74 -13.99
CA SER A 71 -4.58 2.66 -13.47
C SER A 71 -4.33 3.71 -12.39
N ILE A 72 -4.80 4.95 -12.57
CA ILE A 72 -4.70 6.02 -11.56
C ILE A 72 -5.49 5.67 -10.30
N ILE A 73 -6.71 5.14 -10.45
CA ILE A 73 -7.52 4.68 -9.31
C ILE A 73 -6.78 3.56 -8.55
N ALA A 74 -6.18 2.60 -9.26
CA ALA A 74 -5.40 1.52 -8.65
C ALA A 74 -4.18 2.07 -7.89
N VAL A 75 -3.43 3.00 -8.49
CA VAL A 75 -2.30 3.68 -7.82
C VAL A 75 -2.76 4.41 -6.56
N SER A 76 -3.89 5.11 -6.60
CA SER A 76 -4.45 5.80 -5.43
C SER A 76 -4.74 4.84 -4.27
N GLN A 77 -5.31 3.66 -4.56
CA GLN A 77 -5.49 2.62 -3.53
C GLN A 77 -4.16 2.07 -3.01
N LEU A 78 -3.17 1.87 -3.88
CA LEU A 78 -1.83 1.40 -3.48
C LEU A 78 -1.11 2.40 -2.56
N VAL A 79 -1.23 3.72 -2.81
CA VAL A 79 -0.69 4.75 -1.91
C VAL A 79 -1.34 4.68 -0.53
N ARG A 80 -2.65 4.39 -0.45
CA ARG A 80 -3.34 4.15 0.84
C ARG A 80 -2.86 2.90 1.57
N VAL A 81 -2.34 1.89 0.84
CA VAL A 81 -1.69 0.73 1.49
C VAL A 81 -0.40 1.16 2.17
N VAL A 82 0.39 2.04 1.56
CA VAL A 82 1.66 2.51 2.15
C VAL A 82 1.40 3.37 3.38
N PHE A 83 0.44 4.29 3.28
CA PHE A 83 0.03 5.22 4.33
C PHE A 83 -1.37 4.87 4.85
N PRO A 84 -1.51 3.79 5.64
CA PRO A 84 -2.80 3.44 6.23
C PRO A 84 -3.24 4.53 7.21
N ASN A 85 -4.54 4.73 7.34
CA ASN A 85 -5.08 5.62 8.37
C ASN A 85 -4.90 4.95 9.73
N THR A 86 -3.86 5.36 10.47
CA THR A 86 -3.57 4.87 11.82
C THR A 86 -4.28 5.74 12.85
N SER A 87 -5.61 5.80 12.80
CA SER A 87 -6.39 6.37 13.89
C SER A 87 -6.18 5.50 15.13
N ASN A 88 -5.26 5.92 15.98
CA ASN A 88 -4.94 5.27 17.25
C ASN A 88 -6.02 5.63 18.27
N ASP A 89 -7.00 4.75 18.43
CA ASP A 89 -7.92 4.82 19.56
C ASP A 89 -7.22 4.27 20.80
N GLY A 90 -6.51 5.15 21.52
CA GLY A 90 -6.49 5.07 22.99
C GLY A 90 -5.32 4.39 23.69
N ILE A 91 -4.11 4.32 23.10
CA ILE A 91 -2.91 3.94 23.87
C ILE A 91 -1.92 5.09 23.86
N THR A 92 -1.83 5.74 25.00
CA THR A 92 -0.81 6.72 25.34
C THR A 92 0.23 6.03 26.22
N ASP A 93 1.50 6.24 25.92
CA ASP A 93 2.65 5.90 26.79
C ASP A 93 3.16 4.45 26.69
N SER A 94 3.29 3.94 25.46
CA SER A 94 3.91 2.65 25.17
C SER A 94 5.44 2.68 25.29
N LEU A 95 6.03 1.59 25.79
CA LEU A 95 7.47 1.42 25.91
C LEU A 95 8.13 0.90 24.62
N ILE A 96 7.36 0.49 23.62
CA ILE A 96 7.90 -0.09 22.38
C ILE A 96 7.44 0.63 21.11
N PHE A 97 6.36 1.42 21.19
CA PHE A 97 5.95 2.25 20.06
C PHE A 97 6.95 3.38 19.82
N PHE A 98 7.56 3.42 18.64
CA PHE A 98 8.65 4.36 18.34
C PHE A 98 8.27 5.83 18.59
N GLY A 99 7.00 6.21 18.36
CA GLY A 99 6.53 7.57 18.58
C GLY A 99 6.52 7.97 20.06
N ASP A 100 6.08 7.06 20.94
CA ASP A 100 6.05 7.31 22.39
C ASP A 100 7.48 7.25 22.96
N VAL A 101 8.31 6.33 22.47
CA VAL A 101 9.73 6.24 22.85
C VAL A 101 10.48 7.51 22.46
N SER A 102 10.28 8.03 21.25
CA SER A 102 10.96 9.25 20.78
C SER A 102 10.46 10.52 21.48
N ASN A 103 9.20 10.52 21.93
CA ASN A 103 8.56 11.66 22.59
C ASN A 103 8.57 11.54 24.12
N CYS A 104 9.33 10.59 24.68
CA CYS A 104 9.38 10.39 26.12
C CYS A 104 9.93 11.63 26.84
N GLU A 105 9.24 12.04 27.91
CA GLU A 105 9.70 13.11 28.79
C GLU A 105 11.12 12.80 29.31
N ASN A 106 11.96 13.81 29.44
CA ASN A 106 13.38 13.68 29.83
C ASN A 106 14.22 12.79 28.89
N GLY A 107 13.75 12.55 27.66
CA GLY A 107 14.50 11.86 26.61
C GLY A 107 14.94 10.45 27.01
N ALA A 108 16.16 10.08 26.64
CA ALA A 108 16.72 8.74 26.90
C ALA A 108 16.73 8.38 28.40
N THR A 109 17.00 9.35 29.27
CA THR A 109 17.01 9.14 30.73
C THR A 109 15.60 8.84 31.25
N GLY A 110 14.60 9.59 30.79
CA GLY A 110 13.21 9.31 31.17
C GLY A 110 12.72 7.97 30.64
N TYR A 111 13.10 7.61 29.42
CA TYR A 111 12.78 6.30 28.86
C TYR A 111 13.42 5.14 29.65
N TYR A 112 14.70 5.28 30.03
CA TYR A 112 15.37 4.31 30.91
C TYR A 112 14.61 4.16 32.23
N ASN A 113 14.26 5.27 32.87
CA ASN A 113 13.52 5.25 34.14
C ASN A 113 12.14 4.59 33.99
N LYS A 114 11.43 4.81 32.87
CA LYS A 114 10.16 4.14 32.57
C LYS A 114 10.32 2.63 32.39
N ILE A 115 11.38 2.18 31.73
CA ILE A 115 11.68 0.74 31.62
C ILE A 115 11.96 0.16 33.02
N ASP A 116 12.84 0.81 33.79
CA ASP A 116 13.31 0.32 35.09
C ASP A 116 12.17 0.25 36.13
N SER A 117 11.24 1.21 36.07
CA SER A 117 10.06 1.25 36.94
C SER A 117 8.88 0.41 36.45
N SER A 118 8.92 -0.16 35.25
CA SER A 118 7.82 -0.96 34.70
C SER A 118 7.84 -2.39 35.23
N ASP A 119 6.68 -2.86 35.70
CA ASP A 119 6.51 -4.27 36.08
C ASP A 119 6.24 -5.16 34.86
N GLU A 120 6.38 -6.47 35.05
CA GLU A 120 6.21 -7.46 33.97
C GLU A 120 4.79 -7.47 33.40
N ALA A 121 3.78 -7.26 34.24
CA ALA A 121 2.40 -7.23 33.83
C ALA A 121 2.12 -6.05 32.87
N SER A 122 2.68 -4.87 33.18
CA SER A 122 2.56 -3.69 32.32
C SER A 122 3.28 -3.88 30.99
N ARG A 123 4.47 -4.47 31.00
CA ARG A 123 5.22 -4.78 29.76
C ARG A 123 4.49 -5.78 28.88
N ALA A 124 3.92 -6.83 29.48
CA ALA A 124 3.11 -7.81 28.74
C ALA A 124 1.84 -7.18 28.17
N LYS A 125 1.19 -6.27 28.91
CA LYS A 125 0.01 -5.53 28.45
C LYS A 125 0.33 -4.59 27.29
N ASP A 126 1.44 -3.85 27.36
CA ASP A 126 1.91 -3.01 26.27
C ASP A 126 2.19 -3.84 25.00
N LEU A 127 2.92 -4.95 25.15
CA LEU A 127 3.25 -5.83 24.03
C LEU A 127 2.01 -6.45 23.38
N ALA A 128 1.04 -6.92 24.18
CA ALA A 128 -0.23 -7.44 23.66
C ALA A 128 -1.02 -6.38 22.90
N SER A 129 -1.02 -5.15 23.42
CA SER A 129 -1.70 -4.02 22.82
C SER A 129 -1.09 -3.62 21.48
N GLN A 130 0.23 -3.54 21.41
CA GLN A 130 0.96 -3.24 20.17
C GLN A 130 0.80 -4.37 19.15
N THR A 131 0.81 -5.63 19.59
CA THR A 131 0.51 -6.77 18.72
C THR A 131 -0.88 -6.64 18.07
N TYR A 132 -1.89 -6.24 18.85
CA TYR A 132 -3.24 -6.01 18.36
C TYR A 132 -3.31 -4.85 17.34
N ILE A 133 -2.67 -3.71 17.66
CA ILE A 133 -2.61 -2.54 16.77
C ILE A 133 -1.95 -2.90 15.43
N VAL A 134 -0.78 -3.53 15.46
CA VAL A 134 -0.04 -3.91 14.25
C VAL A 134 -0.83 -4.92 13.41
N ALA A 135 -1.53 -5.87 14.05
CA ALA A 135 -2.43 -6.78 13.34
C ALA A 135 -3.56 -6.02 12.60
N GLY A 136 -4.13 -5.00 13.24
CA GLY A 136 -5.12 -4.11 12.63
C GLY A 136 -4.58 -3.37 11.40
N ILE A 137 -3.37 -2.81 11.51
CA ILE A 137 -2.68 -2.13 10.39
C ILE A 137 -2.50 -3.09 9.21
N ILE A 138 -2.03 -4.31 9.47
CA ILE A 138 -1.81 -5.32 8.43
C ILE A 138 -3.11 -5.75 7.77
N LYS A 139 -4.15 -5.99 8.57
CA LYS A 139 -5.47 -6.34 8.07
C LYS A 139 -5.99 -5.27 7.10
N GLU A 140 -5.84 -4.01 7.46
CA GLU A 140 -6.26 -2.89 6.61
C GLU A 140 -5.41 -2.78 5.33
N LYS A 141 -4.08 -2.91 5.45
CA LYS A 141 -3.17 -2.97 4.29
C LYS A 141 -3.57 -4.06 3.31
N PHE A 142 -3.84 -5.28 3.78
CA PHE A 142 -4.28 -6.38 2.91
C PHE A 142 -5.65 -6.15 2.29
N ARG A 143 -6.59 -5.55 3.03
CA ARG A 143 -7.92 -5.22 2.52
C ARG A 143 -7.83 -4.24 1.34
N VAL A 144 -7.09 -3.15 1.50
CA VAL A 144 -6.91 -2.15 0.45
C VAL A 144 -6.07 -2.70 -0.71
N LEU A 145 -5.02 -3.47 -0.42
CA LEU A 145 -4.21 -4.15 -1.44
C LEU A 145 -5.07 -5.06 -2.31
N LYS A 146 -5.99 -5.84 -1.71
CA LYS A 146 -6.90 -6.72 -2.46
C LYS A 146 -7.77 -5.93 -3.44
N ILE A 147 -8.26 -4.76 -3.04
CA ILE A 147 -9.04 -3.87 -3.92
C ILE A 147 -8.18 -3.43 -5.10
N ALA A 148 -6.96 -2.94 -4.84
CA ALA A 148 -6.04 -2.52 -5.89
C ALA A 148 -5.67 -3.67 -6.84
N SER A 149 -5.35 -4.85 -6.30
CA SER A 149 -5.02 -6.04 -7.08
C SER A 149 -6.19 -6.49 -7.96
N ASN A 150 -7.41 -6.49 -7.44
CA ASN A 150 -8.59 -6.82 -8.23
C ASN A 150 -8.83 -5.81 -9.35
N LEU A 151 -8.67 -4.51 -9.07
CA LEU A 151 -8.79 -3.47 -10.09
C LEU A 151 -7.76 -3.64 -11.20
N THR A 152 -6.51 -3.92 -10.83
CA THR A 152 -5.45 -4.20 -11.81
C THR A 152 -5.74 -5.45 -12.63
N MET A 153 -6.14 -6.55 -11.97
CA MET A 153 -6.34 -7.84 -12.62
C MET A 153 -7.56 -7.87 -13.53
N TYR A 154 -8.69 -7.29 -13.11
CA TYR A 154 -9.96 -7.41 -13.83
C TYR A 154 -10.32 -6.19 -14.67
N CYS A 155 -9.67 -5.03 -14.46
CA CYS A 155 -9.91 -3.84 -15.28
C CYS A 155 -8.67 -3.44 -16.07
N VAL A 156 -7.54 -3.17 -15.41
CA VAL A 156 -6.36 -2.62 -16.11
C VAL A 156 -5.78 -3.62 -17.10
N LEU A 157 -5.54 -4.89 -16.72
CA LEU A 157 -4.92 -5.87 -17.60
C LEU A 157 -5.77 -6.18 -18.85
N PRO A 158 -7.09 -6.45 -18.76
CA PRO A 158 -7.92 -6.66 -19.94
C PRO A 158 -7.99 -5.42 -20.84
N LEU A 159 -8.18 -4.23 -20.26
CA LEU A 159 -8.25 -2.99 -21.03
C LEU A 159 -6.92 -2.64 -21.70
N LEU A 160 -5.80 -2.90 -21.03
CA LEU A 160 -4.47 -2.77 -21.61
C LEU A 160 -4.31 -3.74 -22.80
N ALA A 161 -4.68 -5.01 -22.65
CA ALA A 161 -4.60 -5.99 -23.72
C ALA A 161 -5.42 -5.55 -24.95
N VAL A 162 -6.67 -5.13 -24.73
CA VAL A 162 -7.53 -4.60 -25.80
C VAL A 162 -6.92 -3.36 -26.43
N SER A 163 -6.43 -2.41 -25.62
CA SER A 163 -5.81 -1.18 -26.11
C SER A 163 -4.59 -1.49 -26.99
N LEU A 164 -3.73 -2.42 -26.57
CA LEU A 164 -2.56 -2.82 -27.36
C LEU A 164 -2.95 -3.47 -28.69
N VAL A 165 -3.93 -4.38 -28.69
CA VAL A 165 -4.43 -5.01 -29.92
C VAL A 165 -4.98 -3.96 -30.89
N LEU A 166 -5.83 -3.05 -30.40
CA LEU A 166 -6.42 -2.01 -31.24
C LEU A 166 -5.37 -1.02 -31.78
N ILE A 167 -4.37 -0.67 -30.97
CA ILE A 167 -3.25 0.19 -31.39
C ILE A 167 -2.42 -0.48 -32.48
N LEU A 168 -2.19 -1.79 -32.39
CA LEU A 168 -1.48 -2.55 -33.41
C LEU A 168 -2.28 -2.63 -34.71
N THR A 169 -3.61 -2.76 -34.64
CA THR A 169 -4.46 -2.76 -35.84
C THR A 169 -4.59 -1.38 -36.49
N LEU A 170 -4.48 -0.29 -35.73
CA LEU A 170 -4.56 1.07 -36.26
C LEU A 170 -3.22 1.54 -36.86
N GLY A 171 -2.10 1.03 -36.33
CA GLY A 171 -0.75 1.37 -36.79
C GLY A 171 -0.14 0.40 -37.80
N GLY A 172 -0.89 -0.64 -38.20
CA GLY A 172 -0.53 -1.59 -39.25
C GLY A 172 -1.22 -1.30 -40.57
#